data_AF-A0A0Q8PTA9-F1
#
_entry.id   AF-A0A0Q8PTA9-F1
#
_cell.length_a   1.000
_cell.length_b   1.000
_cell.length_c   1.000
_cell.angle_alpha   90.00
_cell.angle_beta   90.00
_cell.angle_gamma   90.00
#
_symmetry.space_group_name_H-M   'P 1'
#
loop_
_entity.id
_entity.type
_entity.pdbx_description
1 polymer ?
#
loop_
_entity_poly.entity_id
_entity_poly.type
_entity_poly.pdbx_seq_one_letter_code
_entity_poly.pdbx_strand_id
1 'polypeptide(L)'
;MDLRKGGRRALHAILAFYNLKTRAAIFPTRETLAIEAGVSLPTLHRDLAELEAREYIVRLPQRHKSVATGPNAGKFWLAPILLTRKALLLLNLEEVIHKQPSLKMRDGIYIDKEHTKEVKTQSSSKNTFPDGKPEAKSPAPKNEFDPATKLPIDLLPLLDRGLSVPTIFRLMRLASAAGKRMSDIYAYRTGRIATLGLTGRSLYAYLAELIGEDIDFAYVANKARTDTAQAEEVNEAKNLLQRLRQTCDGLEVRKNGGYVGVFRVASNPDDCDYIETSASLVPVNLRAAKAILRGAFAFVQPNEAMSVYA
;
A
#
# COMPACT_ATOMS: atom_id res chain seq x y z
N MET A 1 -21.96 -4.70 20.97
CA MET A 1 -21.62 -3.26 21.10
C MET A 1 -22.93 -2.50 21.15
N ASP A 2 -23.36 -2.12 22.36
CA ASP A 2 -24.67 -1.48 22.57
C ASP A 2 -24.51 0.04 22.39
N LEU A 3 -24.38 0.47 21.13
CA LEU A 3 -24.25 1.88 20.75
C LEU A 3 -25.38 2.30 19.81
N ARG A 4 -26.00 3.46 20.08
CA ARG A 4 -26.92 4.08 19.12
C ARG A 4 -26.17 4.42 17.83
N LYS A 5 -26.91 4.69 16.75
CA LYS A 5 -26.34 5.00 15.42
C LYS A 5 -25.37 6.19 15.47
N GLY A 6 -25.59 7.15 16.37
CA GLY A 6 -24.70 8.28 16.63
C GLY A 6 -23.37 7.85 17.23
N GLY A 7 -23.39 7.23 18.41
CA GLY A 7 -22.18 6.73 19.08
C GLY A 7 -21.31 5.81 18.21
N ARG A 8 -21.90 4.93 17.39
CA ARG A 8 -21.14 4.08 16.46
C ARG A 8 -20.37 4.88 15.41
N ARG A 9 -20.96 5.97 14.91
CA ARG A 9 -20.36 6.81 13.88
C ARG A 9 -19.19 7.62 14.44
N ALA A 10 -19.38 8.21 15.62
CA ALA A 10 -18.30 8.91 16.32
C ALA A 10 -17.15 7.95 16.69
N LEU A 11 -17.47 6.71 17.08
CA LEU A 11 -16.46 5.69 17.35
C LEU A 11 -15.67 5.33 16.08
N HIS A 12 -16.35 5.17 14.95
CA HIS A 12 -15.70 4.92 13.66
C HIS A 12 -14.76 6.07 13.26
N ALA A 13 -15.20 7.32 13.41
CA ALA A 13 -14.37 8.48 13.15
C ALA A 13 -13.14 8.55 14.08
N ILE A 14 -13.29 8.18 15.35
CA ILE A 14 -12.17 8.05 16.29
C ILE A 14 -11.18 6.96 15.84
N LEU A 15 -11.69 5.81 15.40
CA LEU A 15 -10.88 4.69 14.96
C LEU A 15 -10.08 5.01 13.68
N ALA A 16 -10.61 5.84 12.79
CA ALA A 16 -9.89 6.31 11.61
C ALA A 16 -8.56 7.00 11.96
N PHE A 17 -8.48 7.67 13.12
CA PHE A 17 -7.27 8.34 13.61
C PHE A 17 -6.50 7.52 14.65
N TYR A 18 -7.01 6.37 15.08
CA TYR A 18 -6.41 5.57 16.15
C TYR A 18 -5.28 4.68 15.61
N ASN A 19 -4.10 4.76 16.23
CA ASN A 19 -2.97 3.93 15.89
C ASN A 19 -2.88 2.72 16.83
N LEU A 20 -3.17 1.53 16.29
CA LEU A 20 -3.18 0.26 17.02
C LEU A 20 -1.82 -0.11 17.64
N LYS A 21 -0.70 0.32 17.04
CA LYS A 21 0.65 -0.02 17.50
C LYS A 21 1.05 0.77 18.75
N THR A 22 0.80 2.08 18.75
CA THR A 22 1.21 2.96 19.85
C THR A 22 0.17 3.04 20.96
N ARG A 23 -1.08 2.66 20.69
CA ARG A 23 -2.24 2.80 21.60
C ARG A 23 -2.32 4.21 22.23
N ALA A 24 -1.84 5.20 21.50
CA ALA A 24 -1.66 6.55 21.99
C ALA A 24 -2.97 7.34 21.92
N ALA A 25 -3.07 8.39 22.75
CA ALA A 25 -4.16 9.35 22.66
C ALA A 25 -4.22 9.96 21.26
N ILE A 26 -5.43 10.06 20.72
CA ILE A 26 -5.65 10.74 19.45
C ILE A 26 -5.83 12.24 19.69
N PHE A 27 -5.29 13.04 18.77
CA PHE A 27 -5.34 14.52 18.83
C PHE A 27 -6.04 15.15 17.61
N PRO A 28 -7.20 14.65 17.16
CA PRO A 28 -7.88 15.27 16.05
C PRO A 28 -8.55 16.59 16.49
N THR A 29 -8.66 17.54 15.57
CA THR A 29 -9.52 18.71 15.82
C THR A 29 -10.98 18.26 15.80
N ARG A 30 -11.85 19.02 16.47
CA ARG A 30 -13.28 18.69 16.49
C ARG A 30 -13.90 18.77 15.10
N GLU A 31 -13.38 19.66 14.26
CA GLU A 31 -13.79 19.81 12.86
C GLU A 31 -13.37 18.60 12.02
N THR A 32 -12.14 18.11 12.16
CA THR A 32 -11.69 16.91 11.42
C THR A 32 -12.50 15.67 11.81
N LEU A 33 -12.85 15.52 13.09
CA LEU A 33 -13.73 14.44 13.53
C LEU A 33 -15.15 14.58 12.98
N ALA A 34 -15.66 15.81 12.86
CA ALA A 34 -17.00 16.06 12.33
C ALA A 34 -17.08 15.74 10.84
N ILE A 35 -16.05 16.12 10.07
CA ILE A 35 -15.91 15.80 8.65
C ILE A 35 -15.84 14.29 8.46
N GLU A 36 -14.97 13.60 9.20
CA GLU A 36 -14.81 12.15 9.09
C GLU A 36 -16.08 11.39 9.50
N ALA A 37 -16.79 11.87 10.52
CA ALA A 37 -18.07 11.31 10.92
C ALA A 37 -19.22 11.71 9.97
N GLY A 38 -19.01 12.63 9.02
CA GLY A 38 -20.05 13.14 8.12
C GLY A 38 -21.22 13.81 8.84
N VAL A 39 -20.97 14.50 9.96
CA VAL A 39 -22.01 15.16 10.78
C VAL A 39 -21.64 16.59 11.15
N SER A 40 -22.64 17.39 11.50
CA SER A 40 -22.41 18.72 12.06
C SER A 40 -21.74 18.65 13.44
N LEU A 41 -20.99 19.69 13.79
CA LEU A 41 -20.26 19.79 15.05
C LEU A 41 -21.15 19.59 16.32
N PRO A 42 -22.37 20.14 16.40
CA PRO A 42 -23.26 19.90 17.55
C PRO A 42 -23.70 18.43 17.67
N THR A 43 -23.88 17.76 16.54
CA THR A 43 -24.26 16.34 16.50
C THR A 43 -23.10 15.47 16.97
N LEU A 44 -21.88 15.77 16.50
CA LEU A 44 -20.66 15.12 16.98
C LEU A 44 -20.51 15.25 18.50
N HIS A 45 -20.79 16.42 19.07
CA HIS A 45 -20.71 16.64 20.52
C HIS A 45 -21.68 15.74 21.31
N ARG A 46 -22.90 15.54 20.81
CA ARG A 46 -23.90 14.62 21.40
C ARG A 46 -23.42 13.17 21.30
N ASP A 47 -22.92 12.76 20.13
CA ASP A 47 -22.43 11.40 19.90
C ASP A 47 -21.20 11.08 20.76
N LEU A 48 -20.27 12.03 20.90
CA LEU A 48 -19.12 11.89 21.79
C LEU A 48 -19.53 11.88 23.27
N ALA A 49 -20.60 12.58 23.66
CA ALA A 49 -21.10 12.56 25.03
C ALA A 49 -21.74 11.21 25.37
N GLU A 50 -22.43 10.58 24.40
CA GLU A 50 -22.94 9.20 24.54
C GLU A 50 -21.78 8.20 24.73
N LEU A 51 -20.70 8.35 23.97
CA LEU A 51 -19.50 7.51 24.09
C LEU A 51 -18.81 7.66 25.45
N GLU A 52 -18.76 8.87 25.98
CA GLU A 52 -18.18 9.19 27.29
C GLU A 52 -19.05 8.65 28.43
N ALA A 53 -20.38 8.83 28.34
CA ALA A 53 -21.34 8.31 29.32
C ALA A 53 -21.34 6.78 29.42
N ARG A 54 -20.96 6.08 28.34
CA ARG A 54 -20.83 4.61 28.30
C ARG A 54 -19.42 4.11 28.59
N GLU A 55 -18.51 5.03 28.91
CA GLU A 55 -17.10 4.77 29.23
C GLU A 55 -16.35 4.09 28.07
N TYR A 56 -16.73 4.37 26.83
CA TYR A 56 -15.97 3.90 25.65
C TYR A 56 -14.78 4.81 25.35
N ILE A 57 -14.91 6.09 25.69
CA ILE A 57 -13.86 7.09 25.51
C ILE A 57 -13.63 7.84 26.82
N VAL A 58 -12.40 8.30 27.02
CA VAL A 58 -12.04 9.27 28.06
C VAL A 58 -11.49 10.50 27.37
N ARG A 59 -12.05 11.66 27.71
CA ARG A 59 -11.53 12.96 27.28
C ARG A 59 -10.60 13.48 28.35
N LEU A 60 -9.32 13.63 28.01
CA LEU A 60 -8.36 14.25 28.90
C LEU A 60 -8.52 15.79 28.90
N PRO A 61 -8.08 16.47 29.97
CA PRO A 61 -8.07 17.93 29.99
C PRO A 61 -7.29 18.49 28.79
N GLN A 62 -7.69 19.67 28.32
CA GLN A 62 -7.07 20.31 27.16
C GLN A 62 -5.57 20.47 27.41
N ARG A 63 -4.75 19.92 26.52
CA ARG A 63 -3.30 20.09 26.56
C ARG A 63 -2.89 21.01 25.43
N HIS A 64 -1.93 21.88 25.73
CA HIS A 64 -1.25 22.64 24.69
C HIS A 64 -0.47 21.67 23.81
N LYS A 65 -0.70 21.74 22.49
CA LYS A 65 0.20 21.13 21.51
C LYS A 65 0.77 22.24 20.65
N SER A 66 2.09 22.45 20.73
CA SER A 66 2.82 23.17 19.70
C SER A 66 2.99 22.22 18.51
N VAL A 67 2.51 22.65 17.34
CA VAL A 67 2.54 21.79 16.13
C VAL A 67 3.92 21.77 15.46
N ALA A 68 4.91 22.51 15.96
CA ALA A 68 6.29 22.42 15.51
C ALA A 68 7.28 22.94 16.57
N THR A 69 8.52 22.44 16.55
CA THR A 69 9.67 23.13 17.11
C THR A 69 10.16 24.14 16.06
N GLY A 70 9.58 25.34 16.05
CA GLY A 70 9.93 26.38 15.08
C GLY A 70 9.24 27.71 15.38
N PRO A 71 9.78 28.84 14.86
CA PRO A 71 9.34 30.20 15.21
C PRO A 71 7.89 30.54 14.82
N ASN A 72 7.25 29.74 13.95
CA ASN A 72 5.86 29.93 13.52
C ASN A 72 4.90 28.82 14.01
N ALA A 73 5.21 28.16 15.12
CA ALA A 73 4.35 27.12 15.67
C ALA A 73 3.08 27.71 16.28
N GLY A 74 1.97 27.64 15.54
CA GLY A 74 0.63 27.93 16.07
C GLY A 74 0.33 27.09 17.31
N LYS A 75 -0.13 27.74 18.39
CA LYS A 75 -0.54 27.09 19.64
C LYS A 75 -2.00 26.70 19.53
N PHE A 76 -2.30 25.40 19.58
CA PHE A 76 -3.68 24.91 19.56
C PHE A 76 -4.00 24.16 20.86
N TRP A 77 -5.22 24.36 21.34
CA TRP A 77 -5.77 23.66 22.50
C TRP A 77 -6.53 22.44 22.01
N LEU A 78 -6.02 21.24 22.31
CA LEU A 78 -6.65 19.98 21.93
C LEU A 78 -6.93 19.16 23.17
N ALA A 79 -8.16 18.64 23.28
CA ALA A 79 -8.52 17.66 24.30
C ALA A 79 -8.20 16.27 23.75
N PRO A 80 -7.20 15.54 24.29
CA PRO A 80 -6.89 14.21 23.82
C PRO A 80 -8.05 13.26 24.10
N ILE A 81 -8.38 12.41 23.13
CA ILE A 81 -9.37 11.35 23.31
C ILE A 81 -8.63 10.02 23.43
N LEU A 82 -8.94 9.25 24.48
CA LEU A 82 -8.43 7.91 24.73
C LEU A 82 -9.56 6.90 24.58
N LEU A 83 -9.30 5.78 23.90
CA LEU A 83 -10.17 4.61 23.97
C LEU A 83 -9.94 3.91 25.31
N THR A 84 -11.01 3.58 26.01
CA THR A 84 -10.90 2.80 27.25
C THR A 84 -10.60 1.34 26.95
N ARG A 85 -10.07 0.62 27.96
CA ARG A 85 -9.87 -0.83 27.87
C ARG A 85 -11.16 -1.57 27.48
N LYS A 86 -12.29 -1.15 28.04
CA LYS A 86 -13.63 -1.67 27.70
C LYS A 86 -13.95 -1.55 26.21
N ALA A 87 -13.64 -0.40 25.60
CA ALA A 87 -13.81 -0.20 24.16
C ALA A 87 -12.89 -1.10 23.34
N LEU A 88 -11.63 -1.22 23.72
CA LEU A 88 -10.65 -2.04 23.01
C LEU A 88 -11.02 -3.54 23.05
N LEU A 89 -11.47 -4.05 24.19
CA LEU A 89 -11.92 -5.44 24.33
C LEU A 89 -13.16 -5.70 23.47
N LEU A 90 -14.14 -4.81 23.49
CA LEU A 90 -15.37 -4.98 22.70
C LEU A 90 -15.17 -4.80 21.19
N LEU A 91 -14.12 -4.07 20.79
CA LEU A 91 -13.70 -3.95 19.39
C LEU A 91 -12.76 -5.09 18.96
N ASN A 92 -12.46 -6.06 19.85
CA ASN A 92 -11.46 -7.10 19.64
C ASN A 92 -10.08 -6.54 19.23
N LEU A 93 -9.75 -5.32 19.64
CA LEU A 93 -8.45 -4.66 19.39
C LEU A 93 -7.42 -4.97 20.49
N GLU A 94 -7.88 -5.56 21.58
CA GLU A 94 -7.04 -6.08 22.64
C GLU A 94 -7.47 -7.51 22.95
N GLU A 95 -6.52 -8.44 22.95
CA GLU A 95 -6.78 -9.79 23.40
C GLU A 95 -7.14 -9.74 24.90
N VAL A 96 -8.34 -10.21 25.23
CA VAL A 96 -8.65 -10.55 26.62
C VAL A 96 -7.67 -11.67 26.97
N ILE A 97 -6.65 -11.35 27.77
CA ILE A 97 -5.81 -12.36 28.44
C ILE A 97 -6.75 -13.09 29.40
N HIS A 98 -7.51 -14.04 28.87
CA HIS A 98 -8.01 -15.14 29.66
C HIS A 98 -6.72 -15.79 30.13
N LYS A 99 -6.44 -15.71 31.44
CA LYS A 99 -5.55 -16.69 32.05
C LYS A 99 -6.20 -18.02 31.70
N GLN A 100 -5.71 -18.67 30.64
CA GLN A 100 -6.08 -20.04 30.37
C GLN A 100 -5.84 -20.77 31.69
N PRO A 101 -6.84 -21.49 32.25
CA PRO A 101 -6.57 -22.35 33.38
C PRO A 101 -5.39 -23.21 32.95
N SER A 102 -4.30 -23.16 33.73
CA SER A 102 -3.07 -23.83 33.36
C SER A 102 -3.40 -25.25 32.94
N LEU A 103 -2.91 -25.68 31.78
CA LEU A 103 -2.96 -27.06 31.26
C LEU A 103 -2.16 -28.06 32.14
N LYS A 104 -2.05 -27.78 33.45
CA LYS A 104 -1.38 -28.58 34.46
C LYS A 104 -2.35 -29.27 35.44
N MET A 105 -3.66 -29.22 35.20
CA MET A 105 -4.60 -30.11 35.87
C MET A 105 -5.29 -31.02 34.86
N ARG A 106 -4.68 -32.17 34.64
CA ARG A 106 -5.39 -33.42 34.38
C ARG A 106 -4.98 -34.38 35.48
N ASP A 107 -5.97 -34.80 36.25
CA ASP A 107 -5.98 -36.01 37.08
C ASP A 107 -4.74 -36.22 37.97
N GLY A 108 -4.64 -35.42 39.03
CA GLY A 108 -4.20 -35.89 40.36
C GLY A 108 -2.79 -36.46 40.55
N ILE A 109 -1.84 -36.30 39.62
CA ILE A 109 -0.47 -36.80 39.81
C ILE A 109 0.52 -35.63 39.85
N TYR A 110 1.05 -35.38 41.05
CA TYR A 110 2.24 -34.56 41.26
C TYR A 110 3.44 -35.28 40.63
N ILE A 111 4.10 -34.65 39.66
CA ILE A 111 5.48 -35.00 39.31
C ILE A 111 6.34 -33.86 39.84
N ASP A 112 7.04 -34.19 40.91
CA ASP A 112 7.98 -33.32 41.59
C ASP A 112 9.18 -32.96 40.69
N LYS A 113 9.79 -31.86 41.13
CA LYS A 113 11.01 -31.23 40.64
C LYS A 113 12.12 -32.27 40.43
N GLU A 114 12.98 -32.06 39.43
CA GLU A 114 14.43 -31.94 39.64
C GLU A 114 15.21 -31.60 38.35
N HIS A 115 16.41 -31.05 38.57
CA HIS A 115 17.35 -30.41 37.66
C HIS A 115 17.81 -31.33 36.50
N THR A 116 18.34 -30.83 35.37
CA THR A 116 19.78 -30.53 35.21
C THR A 116 20.06 -29.96 33.80
N LYS A 117 21.15 -29.20 33.70
CA LYS A 117 21.69 -28.50 32.53
C LYS A 117 22.26 -29.42 31.43
N GLU A 118 22.41 -28.82 30.25
CA GLU A 118 23.56 -28.90 29.32
C GLU A 118 23.65 -29.95 28.18
N VAL A 119 23.90 -29.37 26.97
CA VAL A 119 24.87 -29.78 25.91
C VAL A 119 24.43 -30.69 24.74
N LYS A 120 24.33 -30.01 23.58
CA LYS A 120 24.85 -30.26 22.21
C LYS A 120 24.65 -31.59 21.45
N THR A 121 24.50 -31.34 20.13
CA THR A 121 25.00 -32.06 18.93
C THR A 121 24.16 -33.15 18.25
N GLN A 122 23.66 -32.77 17.06
CA GLN A 122 23.70 -33.46 15.76
C GLN A 122 23.11 -34.89 15.65
N SER A 123 22.14 -35.06 14.75
CA SER A 123 22.40 -35.61 13.40
C SER A 123 21.12 -35.87 12.58
N SER A 124 21.29 -35.66 11.27
CA SER A 124 20.57 -36.15 10.09
C SER A 124 19.37 -37.11 10.22
N SER A 125 18.33 -36.83 9.42
CA SER A 125 17.73 -37.86 8.57
C SER A 125 17.44 -37.31 7.18
N LYS A 126 18.01 -38.00 6.18
CA LYS A 126 17.61 -37.99 4.77
C LYS A 126 16.17 -38.47 4.68
N ASN A 127 15.38 -37.87 3.78
CA ASN A 127 14.40 -38.59 2.99
C ASN A 127 14.32 -37.94 1.60
N THR A 128 14.37 -38.79 0.58
CA THR A 128 14.46 -38.45 -0.83
C THR A 128 13.19 -38.91 -1.56
N PHE A 129 12.80 -38.12 -2.57
CA PHE A 129 11.90 -38.39 -3.72
C PHE A 129 10.39 -38.16 -3.54
N PRO A 130 9.63 -37.86 -4.62
CA PRO A 130 10.00 -37.54 -6.01
C PRO A 130 9.40 -36.23 -6.57
N ASP A 131 9.81 -35.93 -7.80
CA ASP A 131 9.44 -34.82 -8.67
C ASP A 131 7.95 -34.44 -8.72
N GLY A 132 7.72 -33.14 -8.56
CA GLY A 132 6.49 -32.44 -8.94
C GLY A 132 6.80 -30.96 -9.12
N LYS A 133 6.95 -30.51 -10.37
CA LYS A 133 7.06 -29.09 -10.74
C LYS A 133 5.96 -28.26 -10.06
N PRO A 134 6.27 -27.14 -9.41
CA PRO A 134 5.35 -26.03 -9.32
C PRO A 134 5.69 -25.02 -10.43
N GLU A 135 4.75 -24.87 -11.35
CA GLU A 135 4.72 -23.82 -12.35
C GLU A 135 4.64 -22.42 -11.69
N ALA A 136 5.22 -21.44 -12.39
CA ALA A 136 5.07 -20.00 -12.22
C ALA A 136 5.52 -19.39 -10.87
N LYS A 137 6.83 -19.48 -10.58
CA LYS A 137 7.53 -18.44 -9.81
C LYS A 137 7.45 -17.13 -10.61
N SER A 138 6.77 -16.12 -10.07
CA SER A 138 6.83 -14.74 -10.58
C SER A 138 8.29 -14.32 -10.79
N PRO A 139 8.62 -13.60 -11.88
CA PRO A 139 9.99 -13.22 -12.17
C PRO A 139 10.49 -12.28 -11.07
N ALA A 140 11.52 -12.72 -10.34
CA ALA A 140 12.26 -11.80 -9.47
C ALA A 140 12.84 -10.69 -10.35
N PRO A 141 12.74 -9.40 -9.96
CA PRO A 141 13.30 -8.32 -10.74
C PRO A 141 14.81 -8.53 -10.88
N LYS A 142 15.35 -8.22 -12.06
CA LYS A 142 16.79 -8.17 -12.29
C LYS A 142 17.36 -7.14 -11.31
N ASN A 143 17.97 -7.60 -10.23
CA ASN A 143 18.72 -6.77 -9.30
C ASN A 143 19.94 -6.26 -10.08
N GLU A 144 19.78 -5.14 -10.77
CA GLU A 144 20.87 -4.48 -11.45
C GLU A 144 21.70 -3.78 -10.36
N PHE A 145 23.00 -4.08 -10.33
CA PHE A 145 23.95 -3.58 -9.35
C PHE A 145 24.84 -2.55 -10.03
N ASP A 146 25.12 -1.45 -9.35
CA ASP A 146 26.09 -0.47 -9.83
C ASP A 146 27.52 -1.06 -9.72
N PRO A 147 28.31 -1.09 -10.81
CA PRO A 147 29.67 -1.62 -10.79
C PRO A 147 30.62 -0.84 -9.88
N ALA A 148 30.38 0.45 -9.63
CA ALA A 148 31.25 1.29 -8.81
C ALA A 148 31.04 1.05 -7.30
N THR A 149 29.80 1.02 -6.85
CA THR A 149 29.46 0.90 -5.42
C THR A 149 29.09 -0.52 -4.98
N LYS A 150 28.84 -1.44 -5.93
CA LYS A 150 28.30 -2.79 -5.71
C LYS A 150 26.96 -2.80 -4.95
N LEU A 151 26.26 -1.67 -4.92
CA LEU A 151 24.95 -1.55 -4.31
C LEU A 151 23.84 -1.79 -5.37
N PRO A 152 22.68 -2.32 -4.96
CA PRO A 152 21.49 -2.31 -5.80
C PRO A 152 21.13 -0.87 -6.22
N ILE A 153 20.75 -0.67 -7.48
CA ILE A 153 20.41 0.66 -8.02
C ILE A 153 19.35 1.36 -7.16
N ASP A 154 18.35 0.62 -6.68
CA ASP A 154 17.27 1.14 -5.82
C ASP A 154 17.76 1.82 -4.53
N LEU A 155 18.96 1.49 -4.05
CA LEU A 155 19.54 2.01 -2.81
C LEU A 155 20.57 3.12 -3.05
N LEU A 156 20.94 3.42 -4.30
CA LEU A 156 21.83 4.54 -4.63
C LEU A 156 21.34 5.90 -4.08
N PRO A 157 20.03 6.24 -4.11
CA PRO A 157 19.55 7.51 -3.59
C PRO A 157 19.78 7.70 -2.07
N LEU A 158 20.12 6.64 -1.33
CA LEU A 158 20.50 6.73 0.08
C LEU A 158 21.89 7.34 0.26
N LEU A 159 22.79 7.21 -0.71
CA LEU A 159 24.11 7.83 -0.70
C LEU A 159 23.99 9.35 -0.75
N ASP A 160 23.13 9.86 -1.63
CA ASP A 160 22.85 11.30 -1.76
C ASP A 160 22.23 11.89 -0.47
N ARG A 161 21.59 11.05 0.34
CA ARG A 161 21.00 11.42 1.64
C ARG A 161 22.00 11.37 2.79
N GLY A 162 23.28 11.11 2.51
CA GLY A 162 24.37 11.14 3.48
C GLY A 162 24.61 9.83 4.24
N LEU A 163 24.09 8.69 3.75
CA LEU A 163 24.50 7.37 4.26
C LEU A 163 25.74 6.90 3.52
N SER A 164 26.73 6.38 4.24
CA SER A 164 27.89 5.76 3.58
C SER A 164 27.59 4.32 3.17
N VAL A 165 28.28 3.84 2.13
CA VAL A 165 28.17 2.47 1.59
C VAL A 165 28.23 1.39 2.70
N PRO A 166 29.18 1.42 3.66
CA PRO A 166 29.22 0.43 4.75
C PRO A 166 27.96 0.43 5.62
N THR A 167 27.39 1.60 5.90
CA THR A 167 26.13 1.72 6.66
C THR A 167 24.95 1.11 5.92
N ILE A 168 24.88 1.29 4.60
CA ILE A 168 23.84 0.69 3.76
C ILE A 168 23.96 -0.84 3.79
N PHE A 169 25.18 -1.39 3.66
CA PHE A 169 25.39 -2.83 3.81
C PHE A 169 25.01 -3.36 5.20
N ARG A 170 25.27 -2.59 6.26
CA ARG A 170 24.83 -2.94 7.61
C ARG A 170 23.30 -2.98 7.72
N LEU A 171 22.60 -2.01 7.13
CA LEU A 171 21.13 -2.01 7.07
C LEU A 171 20.60 -3.20 6.27
N MET A 172 21.21 -3.52 5.13
CA MET A 172 20.85 -4.70 4.33
C MET A 172 21.00 -5.99 5.14
N ARG A 173 22.08 -6.13 5.91
CA ARG A 173 22.30 -7.29 6.79
C ARG A 173 21.24 -7.38 7.89
N LEU A 174 20.89 -6.25 8.51
CA LEU A 174 19.83 -6.20 9.52
C LEU A 174 18.46 -6.56 8.93
N ALA A 175 18.13 -6.01 7.75
CA ALA A 175 16.90 -6.33 7.05
C ALA A 175 16.82 -7.82 6.69
N SER A 176 17.92 -8.39 6.17
CA SER A 176 17.99 -9.81 5.83
C SER A 176 17.86 -10.72 7.05
N ALA A 177 18.42 -10.32 8.20
CA ALA A 177 18.25 -11.06 9.46
C ALA A 177 16.78 -11.07 9.94
N ALA A 178 16.03 -10.01 9.62
CA ALA A 178 14.59 -9.92 9.86
C ALA A 178 13.73 -10.51 8.72
N GLY A 179 14.34 -11.20 7.74
CA GLY A 179 13.63 -11.81 6.60
C GLY A 179 13.09 -10.82 5.56
N LYS A 180 13.55 -9.56 5.57
CA LYS A 180 13.07 -8.47 4.72
C LYS A 180 14.14 -7.98 3.75
N ARG A 181 13.73 -7.34 2.66
CA ARG A 181 14.64 -6.68 1.72
C ARG A 181 14.68 -5.17 1.97
N MET A 182 15.90 -4.62 2.06
CA MET A 182 16.11 -3.19 2.30
C MET A 182 15.57 -2.31 1.16
N SER A 183 15.62 -2.80 -0.09
CA SER A 183 15.03 -2.14 -1.27
C SER A 183 13.55 -1.86 -1.07
N ASP A 184 12.82 -2.86 -0.56
CA ASP A 184 11.36 -2.81 -0.45
C ASP A 184 10.93 -1.88 0.70
N ILE A 185 11.69 -1.92 1.81
CA ILE A 185 11.53 -0.99 2.94
C ILE A 185 11.74 0.46 2.49
N TYR A 186 12.81 0.71 1.74
CA TYR A 186 13.13 2.05 1.25
C TYR A 186 12.10 2.56 0.24
N ALA A 187 11.73 1.74 -0.75
CA ALA A 187 10.73 2.09 -1.76
C ALA A 187 9.39 2.53 -1.11
N TYR A 188 8.93 1.78 -0.10
CA TYR A 188 7.69 2.10 0.60
C TYR A 188 7.74 3.41 1.41
N ARG A 189 8.90 3.76 1.97
CA ARG A 189 9.05 4.94 2.85
C ARG A 189 9.74 6.13 2.20
N THR A 190 10.14 6.05 0.93
CA THR A 190 10.86 7.14 0.25
C THR A 190 10.11 8.47 0.33
N GLY A 191 8.78 8.46 0.14
CA GLY A 191 7.96 9.67 0.26
C GLY A 191 7.99 10.27 1.67
N ARG A 192 7.92 9.44 2.71
CA ARG A 192 7.97 9.90 4.10
C ARG A 192 9.36 10.41 4.49
N ILE A 193 10.41 9.73 4.04
CA ILE A 193 11.81 10.15 4.21
C ILE A 193 12.04 11.51 3.55
N ALA A 194 11.47 11.73 2.36
CA ALA A 194 11.52 13.01 1.67
C ALA A 194 10.78 14.10 2.46
N THR A 195 9.55 13.85 2.92
CA THR A 195 8.77 14.85 3.67
C THR A 195 9.40 15.25 5.00
N LEU A 196 10.08 14.32 5.67
CA LEU A 196 10.72 14.57 6.96
C LEU A 196 12.15 15.11 6.82
N GLY A 197 12.69 15.19 5.60
CA GLY A 197 14.05 15.68 5.35
C GLY A 197 15.13 14.88 6.10
N LEU A 198 14.92 13.58 6.34
CA LEU A 198 15.84 12.75 7.11
C LEU A 198 17.16 12.55 6.35
N THR A 199 18.29 12.74 7.04
CA THR A 199 19.63 12.63 6.47
C THR A 199 20.60 11.94 7.43
N GLY A 200 21.61 11.26 6.87
CA GLY A 200 22.71 10.64 7.63
C GLY A 200 22.27 9.76 8.80
N ARG A 201 22.66 10.13 10.03
CA ARG A 201 22.43 9.32 11.24
C ARG A 201 20.96 9.17 11.61
N SER A 202 20.14 10.20 11.40
CA SER A 202 18.70 10.12 11.72
C SER A 202 17.97 9.20 10.74
N LEU A 203 18.38 9.23 9.47
CA LEU A 203 17.90 8.29 8.46
C LEU A 203 18.29 6.85 8.80
N TYR A 204 19.53 6.61 9.24
CA TYR A 204 19.96 5.28 9.67
C TYR A 204 19.11 4.75 10.83
N ALA A 205 18.92 5.54 11.89
CA ALA A 205 18.14 5.15 13.06
C ALA A 205 16.68 4.84 12.69
N TYR A 206 16.07 5.69 11.87
CA TYR A 206 14.72 5.50 11.37
C TYR A 206 14.57 4.19 10.58
N LEU A 207 15.49 3.92 9.66
CA LEU A 207 15.47 2.69 8.87
C LEU A 207 15.74 1.45 9.72
N ALA A 208 16.62 1.53 10.71
CA ALA A 208 16.91 0.44 11.64
C ALA A 208 15.70 0.09 12.53
N GLU A 209 14.98 1.09 13.03
CA GLU A 209 13.75 0.91 13.78
C GLU A 209 12.66 0.25 12.91
N LEU A 210 12.53 0.72 11.67
CA LEU A 210 11.55 0.23 10.71
C LEU A 210 11.77 -1.25 10.33
N ILE A 211 13.02 -1.71 10.29
CA ILE A 211 13.35 -3.13 10.07
C ILE A 211 12.75 -4.01 11.19
N GLY A 212 12.70 -3.51 12.41
CA GLY A 212 12.15 -4.21 13.58
C GLY A 212 10.63 -4.26 13.64
N GLU A 213 9.92 -3.44 12.86
CA GLU A 213 8.46 -3.44 12.86
C GLU A 213 7.87 -4.66 12.14
N ASP A 214 6.81 -5.26 12.68
CA ASP A 214 6.08 -6.36 12.05
C ASP A 214 5.16 -5.85 10.90
N ILE A 215 5.79 -5.45 9.80
CA ILE A 215 5.12 -5.08 8.54
C ILE A 215 5.69 -5.96 7.44
N ASP A 216 4.79 -6.55 6.63
CA ASP A 216 5.16 -7.20 5.38
C ASP A 216 5.45 -6.16 4.30
N PHE A 217 6.70 -5.68 4.28
CA PHE A 217 7.16 -4.72 3.28
C PHE A 217 7.21 -5.32 1.86
N ALA A 218 7.30 -6.64 1.72
CA ALA A 218 7.32 -7.28 0.41
C ALA A 218 5.94 -7.18 -0.26
N TYR A 219 4.86 -7.44 0.48
CA TYR A 219 3.50 -7.25 -0.03
C TYR A 219 3.23 -5.79 -0.42
N VAL A 220 3.60 -4.86 0.46
CA VAL A 220 3.34 -3.43 0.23
C VAL A 220 4.16 -2.85 -0.92
N ALA A 221 5.43 -3.23 -1.04
CA ALA A 221 6.29 -2.81 -2.15
C ALA A 221 5.81 -3.42 -3.48
N ASN A 222 5.37 -4.69 -3.49
CA ASN A 222 4.79 -5.30 -4.68
C ASN A 222 3.51 -4.58 -5.12
N LYS A 223 2.63 -4.24 -4.18
CA LYS A 223 1.43 -3.45 -4.50
C LYS A 223 1.77 -2.08 -5.08
N ALA A 224 2.73 -1.36 -4.47
CA ALA A 224 3.15 -0.06 -4.99
C ALA A 224 3.74 -0.16 -6.41
N ARG A 225 4.54 -1.20 -6.69
CA ARG A 225 5.10 -1.44 -8.03
C ARG A 225 4.04 -1.82 -9.05
N THR A 226 3.05 -2.63 -8.68
CA THR A 226 1.93 -2.96 -9.58
C THR A 226 1.09 -1.73 -9.87
N ASP A 227 0.87 -0.88 -8.88
CA ASP A 227 0.09 0.35 -9.04
C ASP A 227 0.82 1.35 -9.96
N THR A 228 2.14 1.51 -9.82
CA THR A 228 2.94 2.36 -10.72
C THR A 228 2.97 1.81 -12.15
N ALA A 229 3.19 0.51 -12.32
CA ALA A 229 3.18 -0.11 -13.66
C ALA A 229 1.80 0.01 -14.33
N GLN A 230 0.71 -0.15 -13.57
CA GLN A 230 -0.64 0.06 -14.09
C GLN A 230 -0.89 1.52 -14.47
N ALA A 231 -0.39 2.47 -13.68
CA ALA A 231 -0.51 3.89 -13.99
C ALA A 231 0.26 4.28 -15.26
N GLU A 232 1.48 3.74 -15.43
CA GLU A 232 2.30 3.92 -16.64
C GLU A 232 1.59 3.33 -17.87
N GLU A 233 1.11 2.09 -17.81
CA GLU A 233 0.32 1.49 -18.90
C GLU A 233 -0.92 2.31 -19.26
N VAL A 234 -1.61 2.87 -18.26
CA VAL A 234 -2.79 3.70 -18.50
C VAL A 234 -2.38 5.00 -19.19
N ASN A 235 -1.28 5.62 -18.79
CA ASN A 235 -0.78 6.84 -19.42
C ASN A 235 -0.32 6.59 -20.86
N GLU A 236 0.38 5.48 -21.12
CA GLU A 236 0.73 5.08 -22.48
C GLU A 236 -0.49 4.82 -23.35
N ALA A 237 -1.51 4.13 -22.81
CA ALA A 237 -2.76 3.89 -23.52
C ALA A 237 -3.51 5.19 -23.84
N LYS A 238 -3.53 6.17 -22.93
CA LYS A 238 -4.09 7.51 -23.18
C LYS A 238 -3.32 8.25 -24.28
N ASN A 239 -2.00 8.24 -24.21
CA ASN A 239 -1.14 8.85 -25.22
C ASN A 239 -1.36 8.21 -26.60
N LEU A 240 -1.55 6.88 -26.64
CA LEU A 240 -1.86 6.17 -27.87
C LEU A 240 -3.23 6.59 -28.44
N LEU A 241 -4.28 6.68 -27.61
CA LEU A 241 -5.58 7.18 -28.06
C LEU A 241 -5.47 8.57 -28.68
N GLN A 242 -4.73 9.47 -28.01
CA GLN A 242 -4.53 10.83 -28.52
C GLN A 242 -3.80 10.83 -29.86
N ARG A 243 -2.78 9.97 -30.05
CA ARG A 243 -2.09 9.83 -31.34
C ARG A 243 -3.01 9.29 -32.42
N LEU A 244 -3.76 8.21 -32.14
CA LEU A 244 -4.71 7.63 -33.09
C LEU A 244 -5.71 8.67 -33.60
N ARG A 245 -6.23 9.51 -32.70
CA ARG A 245 -7.15 10.59 -33.05
C ARG A 245 -6.55 11.62 -34.01
N GLN A 246 -5.23 11.84 -33.96
CA GLN A 246 -4.55 12.82 -34.79
C GLN A 246 -4.09 12.25 -36.14
N THR A 247 -3.69 10.97 -36.19
CA THR A 247 -2.96 10.41 -37.34
C THR A 247 -3.66 9.28 -38.07
N CYS A 248 -4.70 8.67 -37.48
CA CYS A 248 -5.23 7.40 -37.94
C CYS A 248 -6.67 7.45 -38.44
N ASP A 249 -7.28 8.62 -38.54
CA ASP A 249 -8.63 8.76 -39.10
C ASP A 249 -8.67 8.25 -40.55
N GLY A 250 -9.62 7.37 -40.84
CA GLY A 250 -9.77 6.74 -42.16
C GLY A 250 -8.85 5.55 -42.44
N LEU A 251 -8.00 5.12 -41.50
CA LEU A 251 -7.17 3.92 -41.68
C LEU A 251 -7.95 2.62 -41.44
N GLU A 252 -7.61 1.58 -42.19
CA GLU A 252 -8.14 0.23 -41.97
C GLU A 252 -7.50 -0.39 -40.72
N VAL A 253 -8.33 -0.91 -39.83
CA VAL A 253 -7.90 -1.69 -38.68
C VAL A 253 -7.92 -3.17 -39.05
N ARG A 254 -6.77 -3.83 -38.86
CA ARG A 254 -6.61 -5.26 -39.06
C ARG A 254 -6.25 -5.96 -37.76
N LYS A 255 -6.82 -7.14 -37.53
CA LYS A 255 -6.52 -8.02 -36.40
C LYS A 255 -6.02 -9.34 -36.93
N ASN A 256 -4.79 -9.75 -36.57
CA ASN A 256 -4.15 -10.97 -37.09
C ASN A 256 -4.18 -11.08 -38.62
N GLY A 257 -4.07 -9.95 -39.33
CA GLY A 257 -4.14 -9.88 -40.80
C GLY A 257 -5.55 -9.85 -41.40
N GLY A 258 -6.60 -10.11 -40.61
CA GLY A 258 -8.00 -9.98 -41.05
C GLY A 258 -8.49 -8.54 -40.96
N TYR A 259 -9.21 -8.07 -41.98
CA TYR A 259 -9.88 -6.77 -41.97
C TYR A 259 -10.96 -6.73 -40.89
N VAL A 260 -10.93 -5.71 -40.04
CA VAL A 260 -11.93 -5.49 -38.99
C VAL A 260 -12.88 -4.38 -39.40
N GLY A 261 -12.34 -3.23 -39.81
CA GLY A 261 -13.12 -2.05 -40.14
C GLY A 261 -12.25 -0.82 -40.37
N VAL A 262 -12.85 0.36 -40.46
CA VAL A 262 -12.15 1.64 -40.60
C VAL A 262 -12.20 2.39 -39.29
N PHE A 263 -11.07 2.92 -38.84
CA PHE A 263 -11.03 3.80 -37.66
C PHE A 263 -11.58 5.18 -38.03
N ARG A 264 -12.51 5.67 -37.22
CA ARG A 264 -13.15 6.97 -37.36
C ARG A 264 -13.06 7.75 -36.06
N VAL A 265 -12.64 8.99 -36.20
CA VAL A 265 -12.59 9.93 -35.07
C VAL A 265 -14.01 10.43 -34.77
N ALA A 266 -14.37 10.44 -33.49
CA ALA A 266 -15.65 11.00 -33.09
C ALA A 266 -15.66 12.53 -33.29
N SER A 267 -16.76 13.04 -33.85
CA SER A 267 -16.92 14.47 -34.14
C SER A 267 -16.98 15.32 -32.86
N ASN A 268 -17.47 14.74 -31.76
CA ASN A 268 -17.52 15.40 -30.47
C ASN A 268 -16.27 15.01 -29.62
N PRO A 269 -15.58 15.95 -28.95
CA PRO A 269 -14.48 15.63 -28.04
C PRO A 269 -14.85 14.68 -26.89
N ASP A 270 -16.10 14.71 -26.43
CA ASP A 270 -16.58 13.88 -25.30
C ASP A 270 -16.97 12.46 -25.72
N ASP A 271 -17.15 12.20 -27.01
CA ASP A 271 -17.48 10.89 -27.53
C ASP A 271 -16.21 10.06 -27.78
N CYS A 272 -16.34 8.73 -27.63
CA CYS A 272 -15.24 7.81 -27.92
C CYS A 272 -15.09 7.64 -29.44
N ASP A 273 -13.86 7.69 -29.93
CA ASP A 273 -13.53 7.25 -31.29
C ASP A 273 -13.99 5.80 -31.51
N TYR A 274 -14.23 5.41 -32.76
CA TYR A 274 -14.84 4.11 -33.05
C TYR A 274 -14.25 3.46 -34.30
N ILE A 275 -14.36 2.13 -34.37
CA ILE A 275 -14.08 1.35 -35.56
C ILE A 275 -15.42 1.05 -36.22
N GLU A 276 -15.59 1.56 -37.42
CA GLU A 276 -16.74 1.31 -38.28
C GLU A 276 -16.53 -0.03 -38.99
N THR A 277 -17.35 -1.02 -38.61
CA THR A 277 -17.41 -2.33 -39.26
C THR A 277 -18.71 -2.42 -40.06
N SER A 278 -18.80 -3.36 -41.00
CA SER A 278 -19.98 -3.53 -41.86
C SER A 278 -21.29 -3.82 -41.10
N ALA A 279 -21.20 -4.23 -39.83
CA ALA A 279 -22.35 -4.61 -39.01
C ALA A 279 -22.49 -3.80 -37.70
N SER A 280 -21.45 -3.07 -37.27
CA SER A 280 -21.46 -2.41 -35.95
C SER A 280 -20.41 -1.32 -35.80
N LEU A 281 -20.63 -0.45 -34.81
CA LEU A 281 -19.65 0.54 -34.36
C LEU A 281 -19.00 0.00 -33.07
N VAL A 282 -17.68 -0.17 -33.09
CA VAL A 282 -16.93 -0.66 -31.93
C VAL A 282 -16.17 0.49 -31.28
N PRO A 283 -16.44 0.87 -30.02
CA PRO A 283 -15.78 2.01 -29.39
C PRO A 283 -14.32 1.70 -29.07
N VAL A 284 -13.44 2.65 -29.40
CA VAL A 284 -12.01 2.62 -29.11
C VAL A 284 -11.77 3.33 -27.78
N ASN A 285 -11.96 2.58 -26.70
CA ASN A 285 -11.69 3.03 -25.34
C ASN A 285 -10.29 2.60 -24.85
N LEU A 286 -9.97 2.91 -23.59
CA LEU A 286 -8.71 2.51 -22.94
C LEU A 286 -8.40 1.01 -23.04
N ARG A 287 -9.43 0.15 -23.04
CA ARG A 287 -9.25 -1.30 -23.17
C ARG A 287 -8.80 -1.66 -24.59
N ALA A 288 -9.37 -1.02 -25.61
CA ALA A 288 -8.94 -1.19 -27.00
C ALA A 288 -7.50 -0.67 -27.19
N ALA A 289 -7.17 0.50 -26.66
CA ALA A 289 -5.82 1.07 -26.71
C ALA A 289 -4.76 0.15 -26.08
N LYS A 290 -5.06 -0.45 -24.91
CA LYS A 290 -4.19 -1.45 -24.29
C LYS A 290 -4.01 -2.70 -25.16
N ALA A 291 -5.06 -3.14 -25.87
CA ALA A 291 -4.95 -4.27 -26.79
C ALA A 291 -4.09 -3.92 -28.02
N ILE A 292 -4.17 -2.68 -28.51
CA ILE A 292 -3.32 -2.17 -29.60
C ILE A 292 -1.84 -2.13 -29.17
N LEU A 293 -1.54 -1.62 -27.97
CA LEU A 293 -0.17 -1.62 -27.42
C LEU A 293 0.44 -3.02 -27.32
N ARG A 294 -0.40 -4.04 -27.08
CA ARG A 294 0.00 -5.45 -27.03
C ARG A 294 0.16 -6.08 -28.43
N GLY A 295 0.03 -5.30 -29.50
CA GLY A 295 0.18 -5.75 -30.88
C GLY A 295 -1.02 -6.51 -31.45
N ALA A 296 -2.20 -6.43 -30.82
CA ALA A 296 -3.37 -7.18 -31.29
C ALA A 296 -3.99 -6.59 -32.58
N PHE A 297 -3.69 -5.33 -32.90
CA PHE A 297 -4.26 -4.63 -34.04
C PHE A 297 -3.19 -3.84 -34.79
N ALA A 298 -3.34 -3.74 -36.10
CA ALA A 298 -2.51 -2.93 -36.98
C ALA A 298 -3.39 -1.96 -37.77
N PHE A 299 -2.90 -0.74 -37.97
CA PHE A 299 -3.55 0.28 -38.80
C PHE A 299 -2.82 0.32 -40.14
N VAL A 300 -3.56 0.17 -41.23
CA VAL A 300 -3.02 0.14 -42.60
C VAL A 300 -3.76 1.20 -43.42
N GLN A 301 -3.04 1.90 -44.30
CA GLN A 301 -3.68 2.79 -45.25
C GLN A 301 -4.61 1.99 -46.16
N PRO A 302 -5.84 2.47 -46.43
CA PRO A 302 -6.71 1.83 -47.40
C PRO A 302 -5.98 1.78 -48.74
N ASN A 303 -5.81 0.58 -49.29
CA ASN A 303 -5.14 0.42 -50.56
C ASN A 303 -6.01 1.09 -51.63
N GLU A 304 -5.53 2.18 -52.24
CA GLU A 304 -6.09 2.79 -53.46
C GLU A 304 -5.90 1.89 -54.70
N ALA A 305 -6.16 0.59 -54.57
CA ALA A 305 -6.12 -0.35 -55.67
C ALA A 305 -7.55 -0.77 -56.00
N MET A 306 -8.25 0.09 -56.75
CA MET A 306 -9.32 -0.22 -57.73
C MET A 306 -10.13 1.06 -58.07
N SER A 307 -9.48 2.01 -58.74
CA SER A 307 -10.19 3.07 -59.50
C SER A 307 -9.42 3.40 -60.79
N VAL A 308 -9.17 2.37 -61.59
CA VAL A 308 -8.81 2.52 -63.01
C VAL A 308 -9.66 1.54 -63.80
N TYR A 309 -10.96 1.79 -63.85
CA TYR A 309 -11.86 1.36 -64.93
C TYR A 309 -13.05 2.33 -64.94
N ALA A 310 -12.85 3.46 -65.59
CA ALA A 310 -13.88 4.29 -66.21
C ALA A 310 -13.23 5.06 -67.36
#